data_AF-A0A8T1YX89-F1
#
_entry.id   AF-A0A8T1YX89-F1
#
_cell.length_a   1.000
_cell.length_b   1.000
_cell.length_c   1.000
_cell.angle_alpha   90.00
_cell.angle_beta   90.00
_cell.angle_gamma   90.00
#
_symmetry.space_group_name_H-M   'P 1'
#
loop_
_entity.id
_entity.type
_entity.pdbx_description
1 polymer ?
#
loop_
_entity_poly.entity_id
_entity_poly.type
_entity_poly.pdbx_seq_one_letter_code
_entity_poly.pdbx_strand_id
1 'polypeptide(L)'
;MVRLKTSLWVLLLALVSSIQLKGSFGSESSKVAYVTLLYGDEFLLGVRVLGKSIRDTGSKKDMVALVSDGVSDYSKKLLKADGWKVEKISLLANPNQVHPTRFWGVYTKLKIFNMTDYKKVVYLDADTIVVKNIEDLFKCSKFCANLKHSERLNSGVMVVEPSEALFKDMMRKVKTLSSYTGGDQGFLNSYYPDFPNARVFDPSVTPEVLKTRPVPAMERLSTLYNADVGLYMLANKWMVDDSKLHVIHYTLGPLKPWDWWTAWLVKPVDAWQSIRVKLEETLPGTGGGKNQHDELVVKFLFLLPLCGLLFCIYRSIQVREGSFCWSSFSNHIRYLYYQIRSNGTLGYSGISTMNPSCQPHSGSAQSKVPQHLGTVSVFVCFTALLLSLGISFAIVPRQIMPWTGLVLVYEWTFTIFSLLFGCFLLFVHLHGKKIAIQSESSSLDDSAKVHQRAGVSCDVTTLYYGLGMAFLAIAAVSLPYILGITALFTRLGLMVGVAIILAAFMTYASEHLAVRWFLKGLEDRRDTTRSNSLCFLC
;
A
#
# COMPACT_ATOMS: atom_id res chain seq x y z
N MET A 1 -14.50 -60.31 42.37
CA MET A 1 -13.66 -59.51 41.45
C MET A 1 -14.06 -59.70 39.99
N VAL A 2 -15.35 -59.54 39.59
CA VAL A 2 -15.79 -59.48 38.19
C VAL A 2 -17.16 -58.77 38.15
N ARG A 3 -17.20 -57.43 38.10
CA ARG A 3 -18.41 -56.66 37.74
C ARG A 3 -18.17 -55.19 37.38
N LEU A 4 -16.92 -54.73 37.36
CA LEU A 4 -16.57 -53.34 37.05
C LEU A 4 -16.05 -53.13 35.61
N LYS A 5 -15.79 -54.19 34.84
CA LYS A 5 -15.23 -54.08 33.47
C LYS A 5 -16.28 -53.85 32.38
N THR A 6 -17.53 -54.27 32.56
CA THR A 6 -18.55 -54.11 31.51
C THR A 6 -19.11 -52.68 31.42
N SER A 7 -19.21 -51.96 32.55
CA SER A 7 -19.72 -50.57 32.55
C SER A 7 -18.77 -49.58 31.88
N LEU A 8 -17.45 -49.81 31.95
CA LEU A 8 -16.45 -48.91 31.37
C LEU A 8 -16.40 -49.03 29.84
N TRP A 9 -16.61 -50.22 29.29
CA TRP A 9 -16.66 -50.46 27.84
C TRP A 9 -17.93 -49.90 27.20
N VAL A 10 -19.07 -49.95 27.89
CA VAL A 10 -20.31 -49.32 27.43
C VAL A 10 -20.20 -47.79 27.42
N LEU A 11 -19.56 -47.20 28.43
CA LEU A 11 -19.27 -45.76 28.47
C LEU A 11 -18.28 -45.33 27.40
N LEU A 12 -17.24 -46.14 27.11
CA LEU A 12 -16.30 -45.85 26.02
C LEU A 12 -16.95 -45.98 24.64
N LEU A 13 -17.81 -46.98 24.42
CA LEU A 13 -18.58 -47.13 23.18
C LEU A 13 -19.60 -46.01 23.01
N ALA A 14 -20.24 -45.54 24.09
CA ALA A 14 -21.10 -44.37 24.08
C ALA A 14 -20.31 -43.07 23.80
N LEU A 15 -19.09 -42.92 24.33
CA LEU A 15 -18.23 -41.78 24.03
C LEU A 15 -17.73 -41.79 22.57
N VAL A 16 -17.38 -42.97 22.03
CA VAL A 16 -16.91 -43.13 20.64
C VAL A 16 -18.06 -42.95 19.64
N SER A 17 -19.27 -43.39 19.96
CA SER A 17 -20.47 -43.13 19.15
C SER A 17 -20.96 -41.68 19.25
N SER A 18 -20.66 -40.97 20.34
CA SER A 18 -20.87 -39.51 20.45
C SER A 18 -19.85 -38.69 19.65
N ILE A 19 -18.68 -39.26 19.31
CA ILE A 19 -17.63 -38.59 18.52
C ILE A 19 -17.82 -38.83 17.01
N GLN A 20 -18.56 -39.87 16.60
CA GLN A 20 -18.83 -40.18 15.18
C GLN A 20 -20.20 -39.78 14.65
N LEU A 21 -21.01 -39.05 15.44
CA LEU A 21 -22.25 -38.41 14.98
C LEU A 21 -22.14 -36.88 14.86
N LYS A 22 -21.01 -36.36 14.35
CA LYS A 22 -21.08 -35.17 13.48
C LYS A 22 -21.45 -35.65 12.08
N GLY A 23 -22.67 -36.18 11.98
CA GLY A 23 -23.32 -36.33 10.69
C GLY A 23 -23.24 -34.99 9.99
N SER A 24 -22.82 -35.02 8.73
CA SER A 24 -23.03 -33.93 7.79
C SER A 24 -24.53 -33.61 7.83
N PHE A 25 -24.92 -32.65 8.68
CA PHE A 25 -26.14 -31.91 8.47
C PHE A 25 -25.89 -31.24 7.12
N GLY A 26 -26.37 -31.87 6.05
CA GLY A 26 -26.61 -31.19 4.81
C GLY A 26 -27.44 -29.97 5.18
N SER A 27 -26.78 -28.81 5.23
CA SER A 27 -27.47 -27.53 5.40
C SER A 27 -28.59 -27.56 4.37
N GLU A 28 -29.84 -27.45 4.80
CA GLU A 28 -30.92 -27.13 3.88
C GLU A 28 -30.42 -25.99 3.00
N SER A 29 -30.41 -26.22 1.68
CA SER A 29 -29.94 -25.23 0.72
C SER A 29 -30.76 -23.96 0.94
N SER A 30 -30.09 -22.89 1.36
CA SER A 30 -30.75 -21.61 1.56
C SER A 30 -31.31 -21.15 0.22
N LYS A 31 -32.59 -20.76 0.17
CA LYS A 31 -33.18 -20.25 -1.08
C LYS A 31 -32.62 -18.87 -1.48
N VAL A 32 -31.71 -18.30 -0.69
CA VAL A 32 -31.08 -17.01 -0.93
C VAL A 32 -29.58 -17.05 -0.63
N ALA A 33 -28.80 -16.25 -1.35
CA ALA A 33 -27.35 -16.18 -1.16
C ALA A 33 -26.80 -14.76 -1.28
N TYR A 34 -25.72 -14.49 -0.54
CA TYR A 34 -24.77 -13.45 -0.90
C TYR A 34 -23.82 -13.99 -1.96
N VAL A 35 -23.56 -13.20 -2.99
CA VAL A 35 -22.74 -13.62 -4.12
C VAL A 35 -21.64 -12.59 -4.38
N THR A 36 -20.44 -13.06 -4.66
CA THR A 36 -19.34 -12.22 -5.13
C THR A 36 -18.61 -12.92 -6.28
N LEU A 37 -17.76 -12.19 -7.00
CA LEU A 37 -17.05 -12.68 -8.18
C LEU A 37 -15.55 -12.39 -8.07
N LEU A 38 -14.73 -13.41 -8.23
CA LEU A 38 -13.27 -13.30 -8.33
C LEU A 38 -12.80 -13.69 -9.71
N TYR A 39 -12.06 -12.77 -10.33
CA TYR A 39 -11.35 -13.00 -11.58
C TYR A 39 -10.00 -13.67 -11.35
N GLY A 40 -9.26 -13.24 -10.32
CA GLY A 40 -7.95 -13.75 -9.96
C GLY A 40 -7.66 -13.60 -8.46
N ASP A 41 -6.48 -14.08 -8.07
CA ASP A 41 -6.03 -14.13 -6.68
C ASP A 41 -5.82 -12.74 -6.06
N GLU A 42 -5.66 -11.68 -6.86
CA GLU A 42 -5.51 -10.31 -6.39
C GLU A 42 -6.74 -9.79 -5.62
N PHE A 43 -7.92 -10.38 -5.83
CA PHE A 43 -9.15 -10.03 -5.12
C PHE A 43 -9.43 -10.93 -3.91
N LEU A 44 -8.62 -11.98 -3.71
CA LEU A 44 -8.85 -12.98 -2.66
C LEU A 44 -9.01 -12.32 -1.30
N LEU A 45 -8.05 -11.49 -0.89
CA LEU A 45 -8.08 -10.84 0.42
C LEU A 45 -9.33 -9.96 0.61
N GLY A 46 -9.77 -9.26 -0.44
CA GLY A 46 -11.03 -8.50 -0.43
C GLY A 46 -12.23 -9.39 -0.12
N VAL A 47 -12.36 -10.52 -0.80
CA VAL A 47 -13.46 -11.47 -0.59
C VAL A 47 -13.39 -12.19 0.76
N ARG A 48 -12.19 -12.50 1.26
CA ARG A 48 -12.03 -13.05 2.62
C ARG A 48 -12.58 -12.07 3.66
N VAL A 49 -12.22 -10.78 3.55
CA VAL A 49 -12.71 -9.72 4.44
C VAL A 49 -14.22 -9.52 4.28
N LEU A 50 -14.74 -9.50 3.05
CA LEU A 50 -16.18 -9.41 2.78
C LEU A 50 -16.94 -10.55 3.46
N GLY A 51 -16.51 -11.80 3.27
CA GLY A 51 -17.16 -12.97 3.84
C GLY A 51 -17.16 -12.96 5.37
N LYS A 52 -16.03 -12.55 5.97
CA LYS A 52 -15.97 -12.32 7.42
C LYS A 52 -16.95 -11.23 7.86
N SER A 53 -16.99 -10.10 7.16
CA SER A 53 -17.85 -8.97 7.51
C SER A 53 -19.35 -9.37 7.50
N ILE A 54 -19.78 -10.17 6.53
CA ILE A 54 -21.14 -10.73 6.47
C ILE A 54 -21.43 -11.58 7.72
N ARG A 55 -20.53 -12.51 8.05
CA ARG A 55 -20.70 -13.41 9.22
C ARG A 55 -20.69 -12.68 10.55
N ASP A 56 -19.82 -11.68 10.71
CA ASP A 56 -19.70 -10.87 11.92
C ASP A 56 -21.00 -10.10 12.22
N THR A 57 -21.84 -9.84 11.20
CA THR A 57 -23.18 -9.25 11.37
C THR A 57 -24.29 -10.28 11.67
N GLY A 58 -23.92 -11.53 11.94
CA GLY A 58 -24.83 -12.59 12.38
C GLY A 58 -25.59 -13.31 11.27
N SER A 59 -25.31 -13.05 10.00
CA SER A 59 -26.01 -13.72 8.90
C SER A 59 -25.60 -15.19 8.77
N LYS A 60 -26.58 -16.03 8.45
CA LYS A 60 -26.42 -17.48 8.19
C LYS A 60 -26.83 -17.87 6.77
N LYS A 61 -27.01 -16.91 5.87
CA LYS A 61 -27.35 -17.19 4.46
C LYS A 61 -26.14 -17.78 3.74
N ASP A 62 -26.41 -18.43 2.61
CA ASP A 62 -25.34 -18.93 1.76
C ASP A 62 -24.44 -17.77 1.31
N MET A 63 -23.13 -18.02 1.28
CA MET A 63 -22.15 -17.13 0.66
C MET A 63 -21.53 -17.89 -0.52
N VAL A 64 -21.73 -17.39 -1.73
CA VAL A 64 -21.23 -18.02 -2.96
C VAL A 64 -20.16 -17.13 -3.60
N ALA A 65 -18.99 -17.69 -3.83
CA ALA A 65 -17.91 -17.06 -4.57
C ALA A 65 -17.85 -17.67 -5.97
N LEU A 66 -18.27 -16.88 -6.97
CA LEU A 66 -18.07 -17.22 -8.38
C LEU A 66 -16.59 -17.01 -8.71
N VAL A 67 -15.92 -18.04 -9.21
CA VAL A 67 -14.48 -18.00 -9.49
C VAL A 67 -14.19 -18.30 -10.95
N SER A 68 -13.39 -17.45 -11.59
CA SER A 68 -12.93 -17.68 -12.96
C SER A 68 -11.75 -18.67 -13.01
N ASP A 69 -11.32 -19.03 -14.22
CA ASP A 69 -10.13 -19.87 -14.43
C ASP A 69 -8.82 -19.23 -13.90
N GLY A 70 -8.78 -17.90 -13.74
CA GLY A 70 -7.62 -17.18 -13.21
C GLY A 70 -7.40 -17.30 -11.70
N VAL A 71 -8.32 -17.94 -10.97
CA VAL A 71 -8.22 -18.13 -9.51
C VAL A 71 -7.51 -19.44 -9.22
N SER A 72 -6.46 -19.42 -8.38
CA SER A 72 -5.68 -20.61 -8.05
C SER A 72 -6.48 -21.61 -7.20
N ASP A 73 -6.08 -22.88 -7.23
CA ASP A 73 -6.72 -23.91 -6.41
C ASP A 73 -6.48 -23.69 -4.91
N TYR A 74 -5.36 -23.07 -4.56
CA TYR A 74 -5.10 -22.62 -3.20
C TYR A 74 -6.14 -21.59 -2.75
N SER A 75 -6.39 -20.54 -3.55
CA SER A 75 -7.42 -19.53 -3.28
C SER A 75 -8.81 -20.15 -3.15
N LYS A 76 -9.18 -21.08 -4.03
CA LYS A 76 -10.45 -21.82 -3.94
C LYS A 76 -10.57 -22.61 -2.64
N LYS A 77 -9.48 -23.29 -2.21
CA LYS A 77 -9.45 -24.03 -0.95
C LYS A 77 -9.58 -23.10 0.25
N LEU A 78 -8.91 -21.96 0.23
CA LEU A 78 -8.97 -20.96 1.29
C LEU A 78 -10.37 -20.34 1.41
N LEU A 79 -11.01 -19.99 0.29
CA LEU A 79 -12.39 -19.50 0.28
C LEU A 79 -13.37 -20.53 0.88
N LYS A 80 -13.22 -21.82 0.52
CA LYS A 80 -14.02 -22.90 1.14
C LYS A 80 -13.80 -22.99 2.65
N ALA A 81 -12.54 -22.86 3.11
CA ALA A 81 -12.20 -22.86 4.53
C ALA A 81 -12.79 -21.63 5.26
N ASP A 82 -12.88 -20.48 4.58
CA ASP A 82 -13.55 -19.28 5.08
C ASP A 82 -15.09 -19.36 5.01
N GLY A 83 -15.67 -20.50 4.60
CA GLY A 83 -17.12 -20.73 4.56
C GLY A 83 -17.82 -20.28 3.28
N TRP A 84 -17.10 -20.00 2.20
CA TRP A 84 -17.69 -19.76 0.89
C TRP A 84 -18.01 -21.06 0.15
N LYS A 85 -19.18 -21.11 -0.49
CA LYS A 85 -19.47 -22.05 -1.57
C LYS A 85 -18.76 -21.54 -2.83
N VAL A 86 -17.78 -22.29 -3.31
CA VAL A 86 -16.97 -21.87 -4.47
C VAL A 86 -17.52 -22.51 -5.73
N GLU A 87 -18.00 -21.68 -6.65
CA GLU A 87 -18.58 -22.09 -7.93
C GLU A 87 -17.72 -21.61 -9.09
N LYS A 88 -17.22 -22.55 -9.88
CA LYS A 88 -16.42 -22.23 -11.05
C LYS A 88 -17.32 -21.68 -12.16
N ILE A 89 -16.91 -20.59 -12.80
CA ILE A 89 -17.68 -19.94 -13.85
C ILE A 89 -16.80 -19.58 -15.04
N SER A 90 -17.32 -19.77 -16.26
CA SER A 90 -16.63 -19.29 -17.47
C SER A 90 -16.73 -17.78 -17.60
N LEU A 91 -15.68 -17.14 -18.11
CA LEU A 91 -15.69 -15.70 -18.36
C LEU A 91 -16.65 -15.35 -19.50
N LEU A 92 -17.33 -14.21 -19.38
CA LEU A 92 -18.01 -13.55 -20.49
C LEU A 92 -17.10 -12.48 -21.06
N ALA A 93 -16.82 -12.59 -22.36
CA ALA A 93 -16.03 -11.60 -23.08
C ALA A 93 -16.73 -10.24 -23.08
N ASN A 94 -15.96 -9.18 -22.84
CA ASN A 94 -16.46 -7.82 -22.99
C ASN A 94 -16.67 -7.50 -24.49
N PRO A 95 -17.89 -7.18 -24.93
CA PRO A 95 -18.18 -6.90 -26.34
C PRO A 95 -17.75 -5.49 -26.79
N ASN A 96 -17.40 -4.59 -25.86
CA ASN A 96 -17.06 -3.21 -26.19
C ASN A 96 -15.65 -3.15 -26.80
N GLN A 97 -15.48 -2.36 -27.87
CA GLN A 97 -14.16 -2.20 -28.50
C GLN A 97 -13.22 -1.31 -27.70
N VAL A 98 -13.77 -0.36 -26.93
CA VAL A 98 -13.02 0.57 -26.09
C VAL A 98 -13.41 0.33 -24.64
N HIS A 99 -12.47 -0.20 -23.85
CA HIS A 99 -12.63 -0.37 -22.41
C HIS A 99 -11.26 -0.38 -21.71
N PRO A 100 -11.18 -0.08 -20.40
CA PRO A 100 -9.98 -0.34 -19.61
C PRO A 100 -9.58 -1.81 -19.68
N THR A 101 -8.28 -2.14 -19.72
CA THR A 101 -7.80 -3.54 -19.81
C THR A 101 -8.39 -4.45 -18.73
N ARG A 102 -8.55 -3.92 -17.51
CA ARG A 102 -9.17 -4.61 -16.38
C ARG A 102 -10.65 -5.00 -16.59
N PHE A 103 -11.33 -4.44 -17.59
CA PHE A 103 -12.74 -4.73 -17.89
C PHE A 103 -12.93 -5.88 -18.87
N TRP A 104 -11.86 -6.57 -19.29
CA TRP A 104 -11.94 -7.69 -20.22
C TRP A 104 -12.99 -8.75 -19.86
N GLY A 105 -13.09 -9.12 -18.58
CA GLY A 105 -14.03 -10.13 -18.08
C GLY A 105 -15.24 -9.56 -17.35
N VAL A 106 -15.42 -8.23 -17.29
CA VAL A 106 -16.34 -7.59 -16.32
C VAL A 106 -17.81 -7.98 -16.52
N TYR A 107 -18.19 -8.31 -17.75
CA TYR A 107 -19.53 -8.77 -18.09
C TYR A 107 -19.87 -10.13 -17.46
N THR A 108 -18.89 -10.89 -16.96
CA THR A 108 -19.10 -12.15 -16.24
C THR A 108 -20.03 -11.95 -15.03
N LYS A 109 -20.05 -10.75 -14.43
CA LYS A 109 -20.98 -10.37 -13.37
C LYS A 109 -22.46 -10.61 -13.77
N LEU A 110 -22.81 -10.50 -15.05
CA LEU A 110 -24.19 -10.74 -15.53
C LEU A 110 -24.67 -12.19 -15.30
N LYS A 111 -23.76 -13.13 -15.03
CA LYS A 111 -24.16 -14.51 -14.76
C LYS A 111 -24.90 -14.71 -13.44
N ILE A 112 -24.86 -13.73 -12.52
CA ILE A 112 -25.68 -13.76 -11.31
C ILE A 112 -27.19 -13.80 -11.64
N PHE A 113 -27.59 -13.25 -12.79
CA PHE A 113 -28.98 -13.28 -13.26
C PHE A 113 -29.42 -14.68 -13.70
N ASN A 114 -28.50 -15.64 -13.79
CA ASN A 114 -28.79 -17.04 -14.17
C ASN A 114 -28.59 -18.04 -13.02
N MET A 115 -28.38 -17.57 -11.78
CA MET A 115 -28.25 -18.44 -10.60
C MET A 115 -29.61 -18.96 -10.11
N THR A 116 -30.33 -19.69 -10.96
CA THR A 116 -31.73 -20.11 -10.76
C THR A 116 -31.93 -21.14 -9.65
N ASP A 117 -30.85 -21.72 -9.10
CA ASP A 117 -30.90 -22.52 -7.87
C ASP A 117 -31.29 -21.68 -6.64
N TYR A 118 -31.10 -20.36 -6.72
CA TYR A 118 -31.48 -19.38 -5.72
C TYR A 118 -32.72 -18.59 -6.17
N LYS A 119 -33.64 -18.36 -5.22
CA LYS A 119 -34.78 -17.45 -5.44
C LYS A 119 -34.35 -15.99 -5.43
N LYS A 120 -33.29 -15.65 -4.70
CA LYS A 120 -32.76 -14.29 -4.61
C LYS A 120 -31.29 -14.27 -4.30
N VAL A 121 -30.57 -13.39 -4.96
CA VAL A 121 -29.14 -13.17 -4.79
C VAL A 121 -28.90 -11.71 -4.39
N VAL A 122 -28.07 -11.50 -3.37
CA VAL A 122 -27.48 -10.20 -3.05
C VAL A 122 -26.03 -10.22 -3.50
N TYR A 123 -25.75 -9.57 -4.62
CA TYR A 123 -24.41 -9.44 -5.15
C TYR A 123 -23.65 -8.29 -4.48
N LEU A 124 -22.39 -8.56 -4.12
CA LEU A 124 -21.47 -7.64 -3.48
C LEU A 124 -20.10 -7.72 -4.19
N ASP A 125 -19.61 -6.59 -4.71
CA ASP A 125 -18.25 -6.53 -5.26
C ASP A 125 -17.20 -6.82 -4.18
N ALA A 126 -16.06 -7.38 -4.57
CA ALA A 126 -14.98 -7.82 -3.67
C ALA A 126 -14.32 -6.67 -2.87
N ASP A 127 -14.58 -5.42 -3.26
CA ASP A 127 -14.14 -4.19 -2.60
C ASP A 127 -15.25 -3.54 -1.77
N THR A 128 -16.20 -4.34 -1.30
CA THR A 128 -17.22 -3.94 -0.32
C THR A 128 -16.98 -4.61 1.03
N ILE A 129 -17.52 -4.02 2.11
CA ILE A 129 -17.64 -4.65 3.43
C ILE A 129 -19.01 -4.40 4.02
N VAL A 130 -19.49 -5.35 4.81
CA VAL A 130 -20.75 -5.28 5.52
C VAL A 130 -20.47 -4.91 6.98
N VAL A 131 -20.94 -3.75 7.42
CA VAL A 131 -20.74 -3.23 8.78
C VAL A 131 -21.98 -3.37 9.67
N LYS A 132 -23.16 -3.63 9.06
CA LYS A 132 -24.39 -4.03 9.74
C LYS A 132 -25.14 -5.07 8.93
N ASN A 133 -26.00 -5.83 9.61
CA ASN A 133 -26.78 -6.89 8.97
C ASN A 133 -27.59 -6.34 7.77
N ILE A 134 -27.58 -7.09 6.66
CA ILE A 134 -28.24 -6.73 5.40
C ILE A 134 -29.20 -7.84 4.92
N GLU A 135 -29.72 -8.69 5.81
CA GLU A 135 -30.66 -9.74 5.42
C GLU A 135 -32.02 -9.18 4.94
N ASP A 136 -32.33 -7.95 5.33
CA ASP A 136 -33.48 -7.21 4.83
C ASP A 136 -33.43 -6.97 3.31
N LEU A 137 -32.25 -6.90 2.69
CA LEU A 137 -32.10 -6.81 1.24
C LEU A 137 -32.77 -7.98 0.49
N PHE A 138 -32.91 -9.16 1.12
CA PHE A 138 -33.64 -10.27 0.53
C PHE A 138 -35.16 -10.03 0.43
N LYS A 139 -35.70 -8.97 1.04
CA LYS A 139 -37.09 -8.53 0.86
C LYS A 139 -37.29 -7.61 -0.34
N CYS A 140 -36.21 -7.08 -0.91
CA CYS A 140 -36.28 -6.17 -2.05
C CYS A 140 -36.91 -6.85 -3.28
N SER A 141 -37.43 -6.08 -4.22
CA SER A 141 -38.10 -6.58 -5.43
C SER A 141 -37.17 -7.34 -6.40
N LYS A 142 -37.57 -7.48 -7.68
CA LYS A 142 -36.87 -8.31 -8.68
C LYS A 142 -35.44 -7.83 -8.98
N PHE A 143 -35.25 -6.52 -9.01
CA PHE A 143 -33.94 -5.91 -9.20
C PHE A 143 -33.77 -4.68 -8.31
N CYS A 144 -32.72 -4.66 -7.49
CA CYS A 144 -32.42 -3.50 -6.67
C CYS A 144 -30.94 -3.16 -6.75
N ALA A 145 -30.64 -1.87 -6.75
CA ALA A 145 -29.28 -1.37 -6.69
C ALA A 145 -29.29 0.00 -6.02
N ASN A 146 -28.12 0.59 -5.75
CA ASN A 146 -28.06 1.97 -5.27
C ASN A 146 -27.87 2.94 -6.44
N LEU A 147 -28.44 4.15 -6.33
CA LEU A 147 -28.03 5.25 -7.21
C LEU A 147 -26.72 5.84 -6.70
N LYS A 148 -25.75 5.98 -7.59
CA LYS A 148 -24.49 6.66 -7.31
C LYS A 148 -24.71 8.19 -7.29
N HIS A 149 -23.87 8.94 -7.99
CA HIS A 149 -24.14 10.31 -8.42
C HIS A 149 -24.73 10.25 -9.85
N SER A 150 -25.61 11.20 -10.22
CA SER A 150 -26.06 11.40 -11.62
C SER A 150 -27.06 10.37 -12.20
N GLU A 151 -28.14 10.06 -11.49
CA GLU A 151 -29.24 9.21 -12.03
C GLU A 151 -28.77 7.85 -12.58
N ARG A 152 -27.65 7.32 -12.08
CA ARG A 152 -27.05 6.07 -12.56
C ARG A 152 -26.90 5.09 -11.42
N LEU A 153 -27.25 3.84 -11.68
CA LEU A 153 -27.06 2.76 -10.73
C LEU A 153 -25.57 2.44 -10.57
N ASN A 154 -25.22 2.09 -9.33
CA ASN A 154 -23.96 1.47 -8.97
C ASN A 154 -24.14 -0.05 -8.95
N SER A 155 -23.29 -0.77 -9.69
CA SER A 155 -23.39 -2.23 -9.85
C SER A 155 -22.59 -3.05 -8.82
N GLY A 156 -22.05 -2.40 -7.79
CA GLY A 156 -21.25 -3.06 -6.75
C GLY A 156 -22.07 -3.64 -5.60
N VAL A 157 -23.33 -3.22 -5.45
CA VAL A 157 -24.30 -3.85 -4.56
C VAL A 157 -25.62 -3.98 -5.30
N MET A 158 -26.06 -5.20 -5.55
CA MET A 158 -27.29 -5.47 -6.29
C MET A 158 -28.09 -6.59 -5.64
N VAL A 159 -29.42 -6.49 -5.68
CA VAL A 159 -30.34 -7.59 -5.38
C VAL A 159 -30.94 -8.04 -6.70
N VAL A 160 -30.92 -9.35 -6.94
CA VAL A 160 -31.39 -9.96 -8.19
C VAL A 160 -32.29 -11.13 -7.86
N GLU A 161 -33.45 -11.20 -8.50
CA GLU A 161 -34.23 -12.42 -8.68
C GLU A 161 -33.75 -13.12 -9.96
N PRO A 162 -32.96 -14.21 -9.86
CA PRO A 162 -32.39 -14.85 -11.03
C PRO A 162 -33.47 -15.45 -11.94
N SER A 163 -33.28 -15.31 -13.25
CA SER A 163 -34.19 -15.82 -14.27
C SER A 163 -33.43 -16.12 -15.55
N GLU A 164 -33.51 -17.36 -16.01
CA GLU A 164 -32.89 -17.79 -17.27
C GLU A 164 -33.41 -16.95 -18.46
N ALA A 165 -34.69 -16.60 -18.46
CA ALA A 165 -35.29 -15.77 -19.50
C ALA A 165 -34.70 -14.34 -19.49
N LEU A 166 -34.54 -13.74 -18.31
CA LEU A 166 -33.92 -12.43 -18.14
C LEU A 166 -32.45 -12.45 -18.58
N PHE A 167 -31.70 -13.47 -18.17
CA PHE A 167 -30.29 -13.62 -18.56
C PHE A 167 -30.14 -13.80 -20.07
N LYS A 168 -30.95 -14.66 -20.71
CA LYS A 168 -30.95 -14.84 -22.17
C LYS A 168 -31.26 -13.52 -22.89
N ASP A 169 -32.21 -12.72 -22.38
CA ASP A 169 -32.50 -11.41 -22.94
C ASP A 169 -31.30 -10.45 -22.82
N MET A 170 -30.65 -10.41 -21.66
CA MET A 170 -29.41 -9.64 -21.48
C MET A 170 -28.34 -10.08 -22.48
N MET A 171 -28.07 -11.38 -22.62
CA MET A 171 -27.04 -11.88 -23.55
C MET A 171 -27.31 -11.50 -25.01
N ARG A 172 -28.57 -11.44 -25.46
CA ARG A 172 -28.92 -10.93 -26.79
C ARG A 172 -28.59 -9.44 -26.97
N LYS A 173 -28.73 -8.65 -25.89
CA LYS A 173 -28.52 -7.20 -25.90
C LYS A 173 -27.08 -6.78 -25.57
N VAL A 174 -26.26 -7.64 -24.97
CA VAL A 174 -24.87 -7.34 -24.59
C VAL A 174 -24.05 -6.78 -25.75
N LYS A 175 -24.27 -7.24 -26.99
CA LYS A 175 -23.56 -6.76 -28.19
C LYS A 175 -24.15 -5.51 -28.83
N THR A 176 -25.42 -5.18 -28.57
CA THR A 176 -26.15 -4.12 -29.28
C THR A 176 -26.47 -2.92 -28.40
N LEU A 177 -26.60 -3.12 -27.09
CA LEU A 177 -26.88 -2.08 -26.12
C LEU A 177 -25.58 -1.43 -25.66
N SER A 178 -25.50 -0.11 -25.75
CA SER A 178 -24.29 0.64 -25.41
C SER A 178 -23.99 0.59 -23.91
N SER A 179 -22.70 0.56 -23.57
CA SER A 179 -22.23 0.75 -22.20
C SER A 179 -21.33 1.99 -22.13
N TYR A 180 -21.81 3.07 -21.50
CA TYR A 180 -21.04 4.32 -21.36
C TYR A 180 -19.75 4.18 -20.54
N THR A 181 -19.60 3.07 -19.80
CA THR A 181 -18.38 2.74 -19.04
C THR A 181 -17.47 1.75 -19.77
N GLY A 182 -17.94 1.16 -20.87
CA GLY A 182 -17.34 -0.02 -21.48
C GLY A 182 -17.42 -1.28 -20.58
N GLY A 183 -18.20 -1.27 -19.50
CA GLY A 183 -18.33 -2.38 -18.54
C GLY A 183 -19.77 -2.75 -18.17
N ASP A 184 -19.92 -3.61 -17.17
CA ASP A 184 -21.21 -4.12 -16.66
C ASP A 184 -22.11 -3.01 -16.13
N GLN A 185 -21.57 -2.05 -15.37
CA GLN A 185 -22.36 -0.95 -14.81
C GLN A 185 -23.03 -0.12 -15.90
N GLY A 186 -22.28 0.23 -16.95
CA GLY A 186 -22.84 1.02 -18.06
C GLY A 186 -23.91 0.26 -18.82
N PHE A 187 -23.69 -1.04 -19.06
CA PHE A 187 -24.69 -1.91 -19.69
C PHE A 187 -25.96 -2.02 -18.86
N LEU A 188 -25.85 -2.25 -17.54
CA LEU A 188 -26.99 -2.38 -16.65
C LEU A 188 -27.82 -1.09 -16.56
N ASN A 189 -27.16 0.08 -16.58
CA ASN A 189 -27.86 1.36 -16.66
C ASN A 189 -28.65 1.49 -17.98
N SER A 190 -28.07 1.08 -19.11
CA SER A 190 -28.80 1.09 -20.40
C SER A 190 -29.92 0.05 -20.44
N TYR A 191 -29.76 -1.09 -19.74
CA TYR A 191 -30.74 -2.18 -19.71
C TYR A 191 -31.95 -1.83 -18.82
N TYR A 192 -31.72 -1.07 -17.75
CA TYR A 192 -32.74 -0.58 -16.83
C TYR A 192 -32.86 0.97 -16.92
N PRO A 193 -33.32 1.53 -18.05
CA PRO A 193 -33.32 2.99 -18.25
C PRO A 193 -34.23 3.75 -17.27
N ASP A 194 -35.31 3.12 -16.81
CA ASP A 194 -36.25 3.72 -15.85
C ASP A 194 -35.83 3.54 -14.38
N PHE A 195 -34.65 2.98 -14.11
CA PHE A 195 -34.14 2.78 -12.74
C PHE A 195 -34.11 4.06 -11.88
N PRO A 196 -33.80 5.25 -12.41
CA PRO A 196 -33.84 6.49 -11.62
C PRO A 196 -35.23 6.80 -11.04
N ASN A 197 -36.29 6.39 -11.75
CA ASN A 197 -37.68 6.59 -11.37
C ASN A 197 -38.21 5.49 -10.44
N ALA A 198 -37.42 4.45 -10.17
CA ALA A 198 -37.82 3.37 -9.28
C ALA A 198 -38.02 3.90 -7.84
N ARG A 199 -38.97 3.30 -7.11
CA ARG A 199 -39.22 3.69 -5.72
C ARG A 199 -38.06 3.28 -4.82
N VAL A 200 -37.85 4.00 -3.72
CA VAL A 200 -36.85 3.61 -2.72
C VAL A 200 -37.32 2.37 -1.97
N PHE A 201 -36.44 1.39 -1.80
CA PHE A 201 -36.66 0.22 -0.97
C PHE A 201 -36.74 0.63 0.50
N ASP A 202 -37.81 0.22 1.16
CA ASP A 202 -38.02 0.45 2.58
C ASP A 202 -38.16 -0.91 3.31
N PRO A 203 -37.15 -1.30 4.11
CA PRO A 203 -37.15 -2.58 4.82
C PRO A 203 -38.16 -2.65 5.98
N SER A 204 -38.72 -1.50 6.40
CA SER A 204 -39.66 -1.39 7.52
C SER A 204 -41.12 -1.70 7.12
N VAL A 205 -41.42 -1.75 5.82
CA VAL A 205 -42.76 -2.05 5.33
C VAL A 205 -43.15 -3.48 5.69
N THR A 206 -44.33 -3.65 6.29
CA THR A 206 -44.79 -4.97 6.73
C THR A 206 -45.21 -5.85 5.54
N PRO A 207 -45.12 -7.19 5.66
CA PRO A 207 -45.53 -8.11 4.60
C PRO A 207 -46.99 -7.93 4.14
N GLU A 208 -47.87 -7.50 5.03
CA GLU A 208 -49.30 -7.26 4.74
C GLU A 208 -49.47 -6.08 3.78
N VAL A 209 -48.74 -4.98 4.02
CA VAL A 209 -48.74 -3.80 3.15
C VAL A 209 -48.05 -4.10 1.81
N LEU A 210 -47.05 -4.98 1.79
CA LEU A 210 -46.42 -5.40 0.54
C LEU A 210 -47.38 -6.19 -0.36
N LYS A 211 -48.28 -6.99 0.21
CA LYS A 211 -49.26 -7.79 -0.55
C LYS A 211 -50.35 -6.93 -1.22
N THR A 212 -50.64 -5.74 -0.71
CA THR A 212 -51.64 -4.84 -1.29
C THR A 212 -51.11 -4.01 -2.47
N ARG A 213 -49.80 -4.01 -2.69
CA ARG A 213 -49.14 -3.23 -3.73
C ARG A 213 -48.67 -4.14 -4.87
N PRO A 214 -48.69 -3.68 -6.13
CA PRO A 214 -48.02 -4.41 -7.20
C PRO A 214 -46.51 -4.51 -6.89
N VAL A 215 -45.95 -5.70 -7.12
CA VAL A 215 -44.50 -5.92 -6.98
C VAL A 215 -43.80 -5.12 -8.07
N PRO A 216 -42.97 -4.12 -7.74
CA PRO A 216 -42.30 -3.32 -8.75
C PRO A 216 -41.26 -4.18 -9.47
N ALA A 217 -40.96 -3.82 -10.72
CA ALA A 217 -39.88 -4.46 -11.46
C ALA A 217 -38.50 -4.18 -10.84
N MET A 218 -38.36 -3.03 -10.17
CA MET A 218 -37.11 -2.60 -9.56
C MET A 218 -37.32 -1.59 -8.43
N GLU A 219 -36.35 -1.52 -7.51
CA GLU A 219 -36.31 -0.56 -6.40
C GLU A 219 -34.90 0.01 -6.19
N ARG A 220 -34.84 1.22 -5.61
CA ARG A 220 -33.57 1.88 -5.26
C ARG A 220 -33.20 1.60 -3.82
N LEU A 221 -32.02 1.03 -3.62
CA LEU A 221 -31.40 0.92 -2.31
C LEU A 221 -30.94 2.31 -1.86
N SER A 222 -31.16 2.60 -0.57
CA SER A 222 -30.56 3.75 0.09
C SER A 222 -29.03 3.68 0.03
N THR A 223 -28.36 4.84 0.05
CA THR A 223 -26.90 4.95 0.14
C THR A 223 -26.33 4.24 1.36
N LEU A 224 -27.15 3.98 2.39
CA LEU A 224 -26.79 3.17 3.55
C LEU A 224 -26.30 1.74 3.17
N TYR A 225 -26.82 1.17 2.08
CA TYR A 225 -26.47 -0.17 1.60
C TYR A 225 -25.41 -0.17 0.49
N ASN A 226 -24.85 0.98 0.11
CA ASN A 226 -23.76 1.07 -0.86
C ASN A 226 -23.04 2.42 -0.70
N ALA A 227 -22.42 2.64 0.46
CA ALA A 227 -21.80 3.91 0.78
C ALA A 227 -20.49 4.09 0.01
N ASP A 228 -20.46 5.10 -0.86
CA ASP A 228 -19.37 5.35 -1.80
C ASP A 228 -18.19 6.07 -1.11
N VAL A 229 -17.07 5.36 -0.94
CA VAL A 229 -15.85 5.93 -0.35
C VAL A 229 -15.28 7.06 -1.22
N GLY A 230 -15.42 6.99 -2.55
CA GLY A 230 -15.02 8.09 -3.43
C GLY A 230 -15.77 9.39 -3.12
N LEU A 231 -17.07 9.31 -2.82
CA LEU A 231 -17.85 10.48 -2.39
C LEU A 231 -17.43 10.95 -0.98
N TYR A 232 -17.16 10.02 -0.05
CA TYR A 232 -16.60 10.36 1.27
C TYR A 232 -15.30 11.16 1.13
N MET A 233 -14.41 10.75 0.23
CA MET A 233 -13.13 11.43 0.03
C MET A 233 -13.27 12.86 -0.51
N LEU A 234 -14.31 13.14 -1.29
CA LEU A 234 -14.62 14.48 -1.78
C LEU A 234 -15.26 15.36 -0.69
N ALA A 235 -16.14 14.79 0.14
CA ALA A 235 -16.88 15.52 1.16
C ALA A 235 -16.19 15.58 2.54
N ASN A 236 -15.16 14.74 2.75
CA ASN A 236 -14.52 14.44 4.04
C ASN A 236 -15.51 14.04 5.16
N LYS A 237 -16.66 13.48 4.78
CA LYS A 237 -17.69 12.97 5.68
C LYS A 237 -18.63 12.03 4.93
N TRP A 238 -19.35 11.21 5.68
CA TRP A 238 -20.49 10.49 5.12
C TRP A 238 -21.64 11.46 4.86
N MET A 239 -22.31 11.30 3.72
CA MET A 239 -23.52 12.06 3.37
C MET A 239 -24.77 11.55 4.12
N VAL A 240 -24.58 10.54 4.95
CA VAL A 240 -25.58 9.86 5.77
C VAL A 240 -25.00 9.68 7.17
N ASP A 241 -25.87 9.40 8.13
CA ASP A 241 -25.48 9.03 9.49
C ASP A 241 -24.60 7.76 9.46
N ASP A 242 -23.37 7.90 9.95
CA ASP A 242 -22.34 6.85 9.91
C ASP A 242 -22.75 5.64 10.76
N SER A 243 -23.44 5.90 11.87
CA SER A 243 -23.99 4.89 12.76
C SER A 243 -25.05 4.05 12.09
N LYS A 244 -25.61 4.46 10.93
CA LYS A 244 -26.65 3.72 10.18
C LYS A 244 -26.12 3.01 8.94
N LEU A 245 -24.83 3.12 8.63
CA LEU A 245 -24.26 2.45 7.48
C LEU A 245 -24.39 0.93 7.57
N HIS A 246 -24.71 0.29 6.45
CA HIS A 246 -24.78 -1.16 6.32
C HIS A 246 -23.65 -1.71 5.46
N VAL A 247 -23.36 -1.05 4.33
CA VAL A 247 -22.30 -1.48 3.41
C VAL A 247 -21.43 -0.30 3.01
N ILE A 248 -20.11 -0.49 3.09
CA ILE A 248 -19.11 0.47 2.61
C ILE A 248 -18.48 -0.10 1.34
N HIS A 249 -18.40 0.73 0.29
CA HIS A 249 -17.88 0.34 -1.02
C HIS A 249 -16.67 1.20 -1.41
N TYR A 250 -15.51 0.56 -1.58
CA TYR A 250 -14.23 1.19 -1.92
C TYR A 250 -14.10 1.44 -3.44
N THR A 251 -14.91 2.39 -3.93
CA THR A 251 -15.12 2.73 -5.35
C THR A 251 -13.94 3.43 -6.05
N LEU A 252 -12.89 3.82 -5.33
CA LEU A 252 -11.74 4.53 -5.90
C LEU A 252 -10.89 3.58 -6.74
N GLY A 253 -11.02 3.71 -8.07
CA GLY A 253 -10.62 2.72 -9.07
C GLY A 253 -9.20 2.11 -8.98
N PRO A 254 -8.14 2.81 -8.54
CA PRO A 254 -6.82 2.19 -8.32
C PRO A 254 -6.49 1.98 -6.82
N LEU A 255 -7.26 2.55 -5.90
CA LEU A 255 -6.97 2.58 -4.47
C LEU A 255 -7.86 1.57 -3.75
N LYS A 256 -7.32 0.36 -3.54
CA LYS A 256 -8.05 -0.71 -2.88
C LYS A 256 -7.61 -0.87 -1.43
N PRO A 257 -8.53 -1.24 -0.52
CA PRO A 257 -8.25 -1.21 0.91
C PRO A 257 -7.23 -2.27 1.35
N TRP A 258 -7.00 -3.30 0.55
CA TRP A 258 -5.98 -4.33 0.78
C TRP A 258 -4.56 -3.90 0.41
N ASP A 259 -4.38 -2.86 -0.40
CA ASP A 259 -3.06 -2.32 -0.70
C ASP A 259 -2.55 -1.51 0.51
N TRP A 260 -1.37 -1.86 1.02
CA TRP A 260 -0.85 -1.30 2.28
C TRP A 260 -0.75 0.24 2.25
N TRP A 261 -0.45 0.83 1.09
CA TRP A 261 -0.29 2.28 0.94
C TRP A 261 -1.62 3.03 1.01
N THR A 262 -2.73 2.39 0.63
CA THR A 262 -4.06 3.01 0.58
C THR A 262 -4.52 3.48 1.95
N ALA A 263 -4.10 2.78 3.03
CA ALA A 263 -4.41 3.15 4.41
C ALA A 263 -3.84 4.52 4.82
N TRP A 264 -2.79 5.00 4.15
CA TRP A 264 -2.17 6.31 4.40
C TRP A 264 -2.83 7.44 3.61
N LEU A 265 -3.55 7.10 2.54
CA LEU A 265 -4.14 8.06 1.60
C LEU A 265 -5.65 8.21 1.78
N VAL A 266 -6.36 7.10 2.01
CA VAL A 266 -7.83 7.02 1.93
C VAL A 266 -8.43 6.70 3.29
N LYS A 267 -9.50 7.40 3.63
CA LYS A 267 -10.39 7.08 4.76
C LYS A 267 -11.77 6.69 4.22
N PRO A 268 -12.51 5.78 4.88
CA PRO A 268 -12.18 5.06 6.10
C PRO A 268 -11.68 3.62 5.80
N VAL A 269 -10.45 3.48 5.28
CA VAL A 269 -9.81 2.16 5.08
C VAL A 269 -9.67 1.40 6.40
N ASP A 270 -9.64 2.13 7.51
CA ASP A 270 -9.62 1.65 8.90
C ASP A 270 -10.75 0.65 9.18
N ALA A 271 -11.96 0.93 8.67
CA ALA A 271 -13.10 0.04 8.84
C ALA A 271 -12.81 -1.34 8.25
N TRP A 272 -12.28 -1.38 7.03
CA TRP A 272 -11.86 -2.62 6.36
C TRP A 272 -10.69 -3.30 7.08
N GLN A 273 -9.68 -2.53 7.48
CA GLN A 273 -8.50 -3.07 8.19
C GLN A 273 -8.88 -3.66 9.56
N SER A 274 -9.85 -3.08 10.27
CA SER A 274 -10.36 -3.59 11.55
C SER A 274 -11.00 -4.97 11.46
N ILE A 275 -11.56 -5.30 10.28
CA ILE A 275 -12.12 -6.62 9.98
C ILE A 275 -10.98 -7.56 9.57
N ARG A 276 -10.07 -7.10 8.70
CA ARG A 276 -8.90 -7.87 8.25
C ARG A 276 -8.08 -8.42 9.42
N VAL A 277 -7.75 -7.59 10.41
CA VAL A 277 -6.90 -8.04 11.54
C VAL A 277 -7.56 -9.14 12.38
N LYS A 278 -8.88 -9.25 12.32
CA LYS A 278 -9.67 -10.29 13.01
C LYS A 278 -9.95 -11.51 12.11
N LEU A 279 -9.41 -11.57 10.89
CA LEU A 279 -9.55 -12.74 10.03
C LEU A 279 -8.94 -13.96 10.71
N GLU A 280 -9.73 -15.01 10.82
CA GLU A 280 -9.32 -16.28 11.40
C GLU A 280 -8.30 -17.00 10.50
N GLU A 281 -7.47 -17.80 11.15
CA GLU A 281 -6.52 -18.68 10.47
C GLU A 281 -7.23 -19.97 10.05
N THR A 282 -8.00 -19.89 8.96
CA THR A 282 -8.74 -21.02 8.41
C THR A 282 -7.85 -22.02 7.67
N LEU A 283 -6.68 -21.57 7.17
CA LEU A 283 -5.55 -22.40 6.76
C LEU A 283 -4.26 -21.89 7.43
N PRO A 284 -3.21 -22.72 7.57
CA PRO A 284 -1.98 -22.32 8.24
C PRO A 284 -1.36 -21.03 7.65
N GLY A 285 -1.08 -20.04 8.49
CA GLY A 285 -0.48 -18.77 8.10
C GLY A 285 -1.43 -17.78 7.41
N THR A 286 -2.75 -18.03 7.39
CA THR A 286 -3.71 -17.12 6.73
C THR A 286 -4.42 -16.14 7.65
N GLY A 287 -4.19 -16.22 8.96
CA GLY A 287 -4.78 -15.31 9.95
C GLY A 287 -4.40 -13.86 9.67
N GLY A 288 -5.30 -12.91 9.98
CA GLY A 288 -5.08 -11.48 9.69
C GLY A 288 -5.04 -11.14 8.19
N GLY A 289 -5.47 -12.05 7.31
CA GLY A 289 -5.39 -11.87 5.87
C GLY A 289 -3.97 -11.96 5.32
N LYS A 290 -3.11 -12.77 5.96
CA LYS A 290 -1.74 -12.99 5.52
C LYS A 290 -1.64 -14.08 4.45
N ASN A 291 -0.52 -14.08 3.76
CA ASN A 291 -0.14 -15.02 2.72
C ASN A 291 1.27 -15.55 3.03
N GLN A 292 1.47 -16.87 3.02
CA GLN A 292 2.75 -17.50 3.35
C GLN A 292 3.88 -17.01 2.44
N HIS A 293 3.60 -16.85 1.14
CA HIS A 293 4.59 -16.33 0.19
C HIS A 293 5.04 -14.91 0.58
N ASP A 294 4.08 -14.02 0.82
CA ASP A 294 4.38 -12.64 1.18
C ASP A 294 5.07 -12.53 2.54
N GLU A 295 4.74 -13.39 3.51
CA GLU A 295 5.45 -13.46 4.78
C GLU A 295 6.92 -13.85 4.60
N LEU A 296 7.23 -14.81 3.73
CA LEU A 296 8.61 -15.20 3.43
C LEU A 296 9.37 -14.06 2.74
N VAL A 297 8.74 -13.40 1.77
CA VAL A 297 9.31 -12.22 1.10
C VAL A 297 9.59 -11.11 2.12
N VAL A 298 8.62 -10.78 2.97
CA VAL A 298 8.79 -9.77 4.03
C VAL A 298 9.94 -10.11 4.97
N LYS A 299 10.05 -11.36 5.43
CA LYS A 299 11.18 -11.79 6.28
C LYS A 299 12.51 -11.61 5.57
N PHE A 300 12.60 -12.00 4.30
CA PHE A 300 13.81 -11.84 3.50
C PHE A 300 14.17 -10.36 3.31
N LEU A 301 13.18 -9.51 3.00
CA LEU A 301 13.36 -8.08 2.78
C LEU A 301 13.84 -7.35 4.04
N PHE A 302 13.46 -7.78 5.25
CA PHE A 302 14.01 -7.23 6.49
C PHE A 302 15.41 -7.76 6.82
N LEU A 303 15.69 -9.04 6.54
CA LEU A 303 16.97 -9.65 6.88
C LEU A 303 18.11 -9.14 5.99
N LEU A 304 17.85 -8.86 4.71
CA LEU A 304 18.91 -8.58 3.75
C LEU A 304 19.66 -7.25 4.03
N PRO A 305 19.00 -6.10 4.24
CA PRO A 305 19.68 -4.86 4.61
C PRO A 305 20.41 -4.97 5.96
N LEU A 306 19.81 -5.67 6.93
CA LEU A 306 20.41 -5.93 8.24
C LEU A 306 21.71 -6.76 8.12
N CYS A 307 21.68 -7.86 7.36
CA CYS A 307 22.87 -8.67 7.09
C CYS A 307 23.95 -7.87 6.37
N GLY A 308 23.57 -7.04 5.39
CA GLY A 308 24.49 -6.14 4.70
C GLY A 308 25.15 -5.14 5.66
N LEU A 309 24.37 -4.51 6.53
CA LEU A 309 24.86 -3.59 7.55
C LEU A 309 25.82 -4.28 8.52
N LEU A 310 25.45 -5.47 9.04
CA LEU A 310 26.29 -6.26 9.93
C LEU A 310 27.60 -6.69 9.27
N PHE A 311 27.55 -7.10 7.99
CA PHE A 311 28.75 -7.43 7.23
C PHE A 311 29.68 -6.22 7.07
N CYS A 312 29.13 -5.05 6.76
CA CYS A 312 29.91 -3.82 6.66
C CYS A 312 30.51 -3.40 8.01
N ILE A 313 29.77 -3.53 9.12
CA ILE A 313 30.27 -3.30 10.48
C ILE A 313 31.40 -4.29 10.79
N TYR A 314 31.21 -5.57 10.52
CA TYR A 314 32.21 -6.61 10.73
C TYR A 314 33.50 -6.32 9.93
N ARG A 315 33.38 -5.95 8.65
CA ARG A 315 34.52 -5.54 7.82
C ARG A 315 35.22 -4.31 8.38
N SER A 316 34.47 -3.33 8.87
CA SER A 316 35.03 -2.12 9.49
C SER A 316 35.81 -2.44 10.77
N ILE A 317 35.30 -3.36 11.60
CA ILE A 317 35.99 -3.85 12.81
C ILE A 317 37.25 -4.65 12.42
N GLN A 318 37.16 -5.56 11.44
CA GLN A 318 38.28 -6.40 11.04
C GLN A 318 39.45 -5.59 10.45
N VAL A 319 39.15 -4.45 9.81
CA VAL A 319 40.14 -3.53 9.26
C VAL A 319 40.71 -2.59 10.34
N ARG A 320 40.03 -2.39 11.47
CA ARG A 320 40.50 -1.56 12.61
C ARG A 320 40.86 -2.41 13.83
N GLU A 321 42.13 -2.74 13.98
CA GLU A 321 42.69 -2.86 15.33
C GLU A 321 42.74 -1.45 15.96
N GLY A 322 41.64 -0.99 16.55
CA GLY A 322 41.61 0.21 17.41
C GLY A 322 40.48 1.21 17.17
N SER A 323 39.61 1.34 18.19
CA SER A 323 38.64 2.42 18.46
C SER A 323 37.44 2.61 17.52
N PHE A 324 36.25 2.28 18.04
CA PHE A 324 34.94 2.71 17.54
C PHE A 324 34.79 4.25 17.58
N CYS A 325 34.11 4.80 16.57
CA CYS A 325 33.93 6.24 16.34
C CYS A 325 32.88 6.92 17.27
N TRP A 326 32.54 6.33 18.42
CA TRP A 326 31.56 6.91 19.35
C TRP A 326 32.14 8.08 20.19
N SER A 327 33.46 8.10 20.41
CA SER A 327 34.13 9.17 21.15
C SER A 327 34.11 10.52 20.41
N SER A 328 34.12 10.52 19.07
CA SER A 328 34.10 11.74 18.25
C SER A 328 32.73 12.42 18.23
N PHE A 329 31.63 11.64 18.24
CA PHE A 329 30.26 12.19 18.24
C PHE A 329 29.91 12.82 19.60
N SER A 330 30.31 12.18 20.70
CA SER A 330 30.18 12.73 22.05
C SER A 330 30.97 14.04 22.23
N ASN A 331 32.19 14.11 21.71
CA ASN A 331 33.01 15.33 21.75
C ASN A 331 32.42 16.47 20.92
N HIS A 332 31.72 16.17 19.82
CA HIS A 332 31.09 17.19 18.97
C HIS A 332 29.74 17.67 19.52
N ILE A 333 28.93 16.79 20.13
CA ILE A 333 27.77 17.21 20.94
C ILE A 333 28.22 18.11 22.08
N ARG A 334 29.34 17.78 22.73
CA ARG A 334 29.94 18.62 23.76
C ARG A 334 30.40 19.97 23.21
N TYR A 335 31.00 20.01 22.01
CA TYR A 335 31.37 21.26 21.32
C TYR A 335 30.15 22.11 20.95
N LEU A 336 29.10 21.53 20.35
CA LEU A 336 27.84 22.22 20.04
C LEU A 336 27.12 22.69 21.30
N TYR A 337 27.11 21.89 22.37
CA TYR A 337 26.59 22.29 23.67
C TYR A 337 27.35 23.51 24.24
N TYR A 338 28.68 23.56 24.09
CA TYR A 338 29.46 24.72 24.50
C TYR A 338 29.26 25.94 23.59
N GLN A 339 29.09 25.74 22.28
CA GLN A 339 28.85 26.81 21.30
C GLN A 339 27.45 27.45 21.46
N ILE A 340 26.44 26.64 21.78
CA ILE A 340 25.08 27.10 22.09
C ILE A 340 25.04 27.79 23.46
N ARG A 341 25.86 27.33 24.42
CA ARG A 341 25.99 27.95 25.74
C ARG A 341 26.79 29.26 25.72
N SER A 342 27.69 29.45 24.75
CA SER A 342 28.53 30.66 24.64
C SER A 342 27.92 31.78 23.79
N ASN A 343 26.95 31.50 22.92
CA ASN A 343 26.30 32.52 22.09
C ASN A 343 24.94 32.92 22.64
N GLY A 344 24.92 33.96 23.49
CA GLY A 344 23.75 34.82 23.60
C GLY A 344 23.53 35.58 22.29
N THR A 345 22.31 35.52 21.75
CA THR A 345 21.80 36.29 20.59
C THR A 345 22.54 36.11 19.25
N LEU A 346 21.95 35.32 18.35
CA LEU A 346 22.30 35.29 16.92
C LEU A 346 21.44 36.31 16.15
N GLY A 347 22.08 37.38 15.71
CA GLY A 347 21.54 38.30 14.70
C GLY A 347 21.52 37.65 13.33
N TYR A 348 20.38 37.77 12.64
CA TYR A 348 20.12 37.30 11.29
C TYR A 348 20.90 38.16 10.28
N SER A 349 21.95 37.64 9.65
CA SER A 349 22.55 38.28 8.48
C SER A 349 21.75 37.89 7.23
N GLY A 350 20.82 38.79 6.89
CA GLY A 350 20.10 38.78 5.63
C GLY A 350 21.01 38.96 4.43
N ILE A 351 20.49 38.50 3.30
CA ILE A 351 20.93 38.72 1.93
C ILE A 351 21.48 40.14 1.75
N SER A 352 22.69 40.28 1.21
CA SER A 352 23.19 41.55 0.71
C SER A 352 23.90 41.36 -0.63
N THR A 353 23.21 41.88 -1.63
CA THR A 353 23.68 42.62 -2.82
C THR A 353 25.18 42.85 -2.97
N MET A 354 25.61 42.67 -4.22
CA MET A 354 26.95 42.92 -4.76
C MET A 354 27.58 44.24 -4.29
N ASN A 355 28.85 44.18 -3.88
CA ASN A 355 29.84 45.21 -4.17
C ASN A 355 31.26 44.60 -4.23
N PRO A 356 32.13 45.00 -5.17
CA PRO A 356 33.38 44.29 -5.47
C PRO A 356 34.58 45.00 -4.85
N SER A 357 34.93 44.69 -3.60
CA SER A 357 36.26 45.00 -3.06
C SER A 357 36.40 44.46 -1.64
N CYS A 358 36.90 43.22 -1.52
CA CYS A 358 37.76 42.71 -0.44
C CYS A 358 37.84 41.19 -0.58
N GLN A 359 38.94 40.70 -1.15
CA GLN A 359 39.27 39.27 -1.19
C GLN A 359 39.89 38.83 0.15
N PRO A 360 39.42 37.74 0.77
CA PRO A 360 40.28 36.86 1.55
C PRO A 360 40.87 35.81 0.61
N HIS A 361 42.20 35.76 0.54
CA HIS A 361 42.96 34.76 -0.23
C HIS A 361 42.51 33.32 0.08
N SER A 362 41.83 32.69 -0.89
CA SER A 362 41.45 31.27 -0.89
C SER A 362 41.51 30.68 -2.32
N GLY A 363 42.54 31.07 -3.08
CA GLY A 363 42.57 30.93 -4.55
C GLY A 363 43.08 29.62 -5.16
N SER A 364 43.39 28.56 -4.40
CA SER A 364 44.03 27.36 -5.01
C SER A 364 43.21 26.06 -5.01
N ALA A 365 42.11 25.97 -4.25
CA ALA A 365 41.31 24.75 -4.17
C ALA A 365 40.04 24.79 -5.04
N GLN A 366 39.35 25.94 -5.15
CA GLN A 366 38.13 26.07 -5.95
C GLN A 366 38.37 26.04 -7.46
N SER A 367 39.58 26.34 -7.93
CA SER A 367 39.89 26.32 -9.38
C SER A 367 40.01 24.91 -9.98
N LYS A 368 40.05 23.86 -9.14
CA LYS A 368 40.24 22.46 -9.58
C LYS A 368 38.95 21.63 -9.64
N VAL A 369 37.83 22.14 -9.15
CA VAL A 369 36.55 21.41 -9.17
C VAL A 369 35.88 21.58 -10.53
N PRO A 370 35.45 20.50 -11.22
CA PRO A 370 34.76 20.62 -12.50
C PRO A 370 33.47 21.45 -12.37
N GLN A 371 33.31 22.47 -13.23
CA GLN A 371 32.16 23.39 -13.17
C GLN A 371 30.80 22.69 -13.32
N HIS A 372 30.74 21.57 -14.02
CA HIS A 372 29.51 20.80 -14.26
C HIS A 372 29.21 19.78 -13.14
N LEU A 373 30.10 19.59 -12.17
CA LEU A 373 29.98 18.53 -11.16
C LEU A 373 28.71 18.68 -10.32
N GLY A 374 28.37 19.92 -9.92
CA GLY A 374 27.15 20.20 -9.15
C GLY A 374 25.89 19.79 -9.91
N THR A 375 25.74 20.25 -11.16
CA THR A 375 24.58 19.93 -12.01
C THR A 375 24.45 18.43 -12.29
N VAL A 376 25.57 17.75 -12.57
CA VAL A 376 25.58 16.29 -12.77
C VAL A 376 25.18 15.56 -11.49
N SER A 377 25.66 16.01 -10.33
CA SER A 377 25.30 15.42 -9.03
C SER A 377 23.80 15.49 -8.76
N VAL A 378 23.18 16.65 -9.02
CA VAL A 378 21.73 16.84 -8.85
C VAL A 378 20.97 15.86 -9.75
N PHE A 379 21.34 15.74 -11.03
CA PHE A 379 20.69 14.81 -11.96
C PHE A 379 20.81 13.35 -11.50
N VAL A 380 22.01 12.93 -11.08
CA VAL A 380 22.25 11.57 -10.58
C VAL A 380 21.49 11.31 -9.28
N CYS A 381 21.43 12.29 -8.37
CA CYS A 381 20.69 12.21 -7.11
C CYS A 381 19.20 11.94 -7.34
N PHE A 382 18.53 12.73 -8.19
CA PHE A 382 17.10 12.52 -8.48
C PHE A 382 16.84 11.25 -9.28
N THR A 383 17.74 10.87 -10.20
CA THR A 383 17.65 9.59 -10.91
C THR A 383 17.75 8.41 -9.93
N ALA A 384 18.72 8.46 -9.01
CA ALA A 384 18.87 7.46 -7.96
C ALA A 384 17.63 7.40 -7.06
N LEU A 385 17.05 8.53 -6.67
CA LEU A 385 15.82 8.59 -5.87
C LEU A 385 14.65 7.90 -6.58
N LEU A 386 14.38 8.26 -7.85
CA LEU A 386 13.27 7.70 -8.62
C LEU A 386 13.42 6.20 -8.85
N LEU A 387 14.64 5.74 -9.19
CA LEU A 387 14.94 4.31 -9.32
C LEU A 387 14.76 3.57 -8.00
N SER A 388 15.24 4.15 -6.88
CA SER A 388 15.13 3.55 -5.56
C SER A 388 13.67 3.40 -5.11
N LEU A 389 12.84 4.43 -5.33
CA LEU A 389 11.40 4.37 -5.06
C LEU A 389 10.72 3.31 -5.94
N GLY A 390 11.00 3.32 -7.25
CA GLY A 390 10.41 2.37 -8.19
C GLY A 390 10.72 0.91 -7.86
N ILE A 391 11.99 0.61 -7.57
CA ILE A 391 12.41 -0.74 -7.18
C ILE A 391 11.81 -1.13 -5.82
N SER A 392 11.79 -0.22 -4.85
CA SER A 392 11.22 -0.51 -3.52
C SER A 392 9.74 -0.87 -3.59
N PHE A 393 8.94 -0.13 -4.36
CA PHE A 393 7.53 -0.47 -4.59
C PHE A 393 7.34 -1.77 -5.40
N ALA A 394 8.29 -2.12 -6.26
CA ALA A 394 8.23 -3.35 -7.05
C ALA A 394 8.53 -4.61 -6.21
N ILE A 395 9.46 -4.53 -5.26
CA ILE A 395 9.85 -5.68 -4.43
C ILE A 395 8.97 -5.87 -3.19
N VAL A 396 8.38 -4.79 -2.64
CA VAL A 396 7.53 -4.87 -1.46
C VAL A 396 6.14 -5.39 -1.83
N PRO A 397 5.68 -6.51 -1.25
CA PRO A 397 4.37 -7.06 -1.57
C PRO A 397 3.23 -6.08 -1.27
N ARG A 398 2.23 -6.01 -2.15
CA ARG A 398 1.14 -5.03 -2.05
C ARG A 398 0.19 -5.28 -0.88
N GLN A 399 -0.12 -6.55 -0.61
CA GLN A 399 -1.21 -6.95 0.29
C GLN A 399 -0.74 -7.27 1.72
N ILE A 400 0.26 -6.56 2.22
CA ILE A 400 0.77 -6.70 3.60
C ILE A 400 0.12 -5.67 4.54
N MET A 401 0.50 -5.67 5.81
CA MET A 401 -0.02 -4.71 6.78
C MET A 401 0.50 -3.29 6.45
N PRO A 402 -0.33 -2.23 6.62
CA PRO A 402 0.04 -0.85 6.29
C PRO A 402 1.40 -0.38 6.81
N TRP A 403 1.70 -0.66 8.08
CA TRP A 403 2.97 -0.31 8.71
C TRP A 403 4.15 -1.11 8.16
N THR A 404 3.97 -2.41 7.94
CA THR A 404 5.02 -3.28 7.39
C THR A 404 5.43 -2.79 6.00
N GLY A 405 4.47 -2.49 5.13
CA GLY A 405 4.77 -1.97 3.80
C GLY A 405 5.42 -0.59 3.83
N LEU A 406 4.97 0.30 4.71
CA LEU A 406 5.57 1.63 4.87
C LEU A 406 7.06 1.50 5.27
N VAL A 407 7.36 0.74 6.32
CA VAL A 407 8.73 0.56 6.82
C VAL A 407 9.62 -0.06 5.74
N LEU A 408 9.17 -1.13 5.08
CA LEU A 408 9.96 -1.79 4.05
C LEU A 408 10.25 -0.88 2.86
N VAL A 409 9.28 -0.09 2.40
CA VAL A 409 9.54 0.85 1.30
C VAL A 409 10.54 1.92 1.70
N TYR A 410 10.47 2.45 2.93
CA TYR A 410 11.47 3.40 3.41
C TYR A 410 12.86 2.78 3.52
N GLU A 411 12.95 1.60 4.13
CA GLU A 411 14.20 0.87 4.33
C GLU A 411 14.89 0.57 2.98
N TRP A 412 14.15 0.04 2.02
CA TRP A 412 14.69 -0.29 0.70
C TRP A 412 14.95 0.94 -0.15
N THR A 413 14.12 1.98 -0.06
CA THR A 413 14.37 3.23 -0.78
C THR A 413 15.67 3.85 -0.30
N PHE A 414 15.87 3.91 1.02
CA PHE A 414 17.09 4.44 1.60
C PHE A 414 18.30 3.57 1.24
N THR A 415 18.19 2.24 1.37
CA THR A 415 19.28 1.31 1.07
C THR A 415 19.73 1.41 -0.39
N ILE A 416 18.79 1.35 -1.34
CA ILE A 416 19.10 1.43 -2.78
C ILE A 416 19.62 2.83 -3.12
N PHE A 417 19.04 3.89 -2.56
CA PHE A 417 19.50 5.26 -2.79
C PHE A 417 20.93 5.46 -2.29
N SER A 418 21.24 5.00 -1.07
CA SER A 418 22.57 5.06 -0.50
C SER A 418 23.59 4.27 -1.34
N LEU A 419 23.20 3.12 -1.89
CA LEU A 419 24.07 2.36 -2.80
C LEU A 419 24.30 3.10 -4.13
N LEU A 420 23.24 3.56 -4.80
CA LEU A 420 23.34 4.21 -6.10
C LEU A 420 24.07 5.55 -6.02
N PHE A 421 23.63 6.44 -5.12
CA PHE A 421 24.24 7.76 -4.95
C PHE A 421 25.60 7.67 -4.25
N GLY A 422 25.78 6.74 -3.31
CA GLY A 422 27.08 6.47 -2.70
C GLY A 422 28.12 5.97 -3.70
N CYS A 423 27.75 5.08 -4.63
CA CYS A 423 28.61 4.67 -5.73
C CYS A 423 29.02 5.86 -6.62
N PHE A 424 28.10 6.78 -6.88
CA PHE A 424 28.42 8.02 -7.60
C PHE A 424 29.41 8.91 -6.82
N LEU A 425 29.20 9.12 -5.51
CA LEU A 425 30.13 9.89 -4.68
C LEU A 425 31.52 9.25 -4.61
N LEU A 426 31.59 7.91 -4.54
CA LEU A 426 32.85 7.16 -4.63
C LEU A 426 33.55 7.38 -5.97
N PHE A 427 32.80 7.36 -7.08
CA PHE A 427 33.34 7.66 -8.40
C PHE A 427 33.90 9.09 -8.45
N VAL A 428 33.19 10.07 -7.91
CA VAL A 428 33.61 11.48 -7.83
C VAL A 428 34.89 11.62 -6.99
N HIS A 429 34.98 10.92 -5.86
CA HIS A 429 36.19 10.88 -5.04
C HIS A 429 37.39 10.27 -5.78
N LEU A 430 37.20 9.14 -6.46
CA LEU A 430 38.24 8.51 -7.27
C LEU A 430 38.67 9.42 -8.44
N HIS A 431 37.74 10.18 -9.02
CA HIS A 431 38.04 11.15 -10.06
C HIS A 431 38.90 12.31 -9.53
N GLY A 432 38.56 12.87 -8.36
CA GLY A 432 39.40 13.84 -7.66
C GLY A 432 40.82 13.31 -7.43
N LYS A 433 40.94 12.08 -6.91
CA LYS A 433 42.23 11.42 -6.68
C LYS A 433 43.06 11.29 -7.97
N LYS A 434 42.44 10.95 -9.10
CA LYS A 434 43.13 10.86 -10.41
C LYS A 434 43.65 12.23 -10.89
N ILE A 435 42.86 13.28 -10.76
CA ILE A 435 43.27 14.65 -11.13
C ILE A 435 44.44 15.12 -10.26
N ALA A 436 44.43 14.80 -8.96
CA ALA A 436 45.56 15.09 -8.08
C ALA A 436 46.86 14.41 -8.52
N ILE A 437 46.79 13.18 -9.07
CA ILE A 437 47.97 12.46 -9.59
C ILE A 437 48.49 13.11 -10.88
N GLN A 438 47.59 13.47 -11.80
CA GLN A 438 47.98 14.05 -13.09
C GLN A 438 48.61 15.44 -12.95
N SER A 439 48.07 16.28 -12.06
CA SER A 439 48.52 17.67 -11.84
C SER A 439 49.95 17.80 -11.28
N GLU A 440 50.52 16.75 -10.67
CA GLU A 440 51.90 16.75 -10.16
C GLU A 440 52.91 16.08 -11.11
N SER A 441 52.45 15.24 -12.06
CA SER A 441 53.32 14.75 -13.13
C SER A 441 53.80 15.87 -14.08
N SER A 442 53.12 17.03 -14.05
CA SER A 442 53.46 18.25 -14.78
C SER A 442 54.25 19.29 -13.97
N SER A 443 54.46 19.07 -12.67
CA SER A 443 55.21 19.99 -11.79
C SER A 443 56.21 19.20 -10.95
N LEU A 444 57.42 19.02 -11.50
CA LEU A 444 58.60 18.82 -10.66
C LEU A 444 58.83 20.11 -9.85
N ASP A 445 59.17 19.93 -8.58
CA ASP A 445 59.32 20.93 -7.51
C ASP A 445 58.03 21.50 -6.90
N ASP A 446 57.64 20.98 -5.73
CA ASP A 446 58.04 21.66 -4.48
C ASP A 446 57.76 20.78 -3.24
N SER A 447 58.79 20.56 -2.45
CA SER A 447 58.74 19.82 -1.19
C SER A 447 58.43 20.77 -0.04
N ALA A 448 57.20 20.78 0.45
CA ALA A 448 56.85 21.39 1.74
C ALA A 448 56.01 20.41 2.56
N LYS A 449 56.70 19.65 3.45
CA LYS A 449 56.06 18.79 4.45
C LYS A 449 55.38 19.65 5.52
N VAL A 450 54.06 19.78 5.43
CA VAL A 450 53.22 20.21 6.57
C VAL A 450 52.72 18.96 7.27
N HIS A 451 53.21 18.69 8.49
CA HIS A 451 52.66 17.65 9.36
C HIS A 451 51.33 18.13 9.96
N GLN A 452 50.21 17.74 9.37
CA GLN A 452 48.92 17.76 10.07
C GLN A 452 48.67 16.38 10.71
N ARG A 453 48.40 16.37 12.02
CA ARG A 453 48.03 15.17 12.77
C ARG A 453 46.78 14.55 12.14
N ALA A 454 46.92 13.32 11.63
CA ALA A 454 45.82 12.48 11.17
C ALA A 454 44.89 12.11 12.34
N GLY A 455 43.92 12.99 12.63
CA GLY A 455 42.70 12.60 13.33
C GLY A 455 41.74 12.00 12.32
N VAL A 456 41.27 10.78 12.56
CA VAL A 456 40.22 10.14 11.75
C VAL A 456 38.94 10.97 11.86
N SER A 457 38.80 11.95 10.97
CA SER A 457 37.63 12.80 10.88
C SER A 457 36.51 12.00 10.22
N CYS A 458 35.57 11.52 11.03
CA CYS A 458 34.29 11.03 10.50
C CYS A 458 33.68 12.14 9.64
N ASP A 459 33.15 11.82 8.47
CA ASP A 459 32.64 12.82 7.52
C ASP A 459 31.30 13.40 8.02
N VAL A 460 31.37 14.27 9.04
CA VAL A 460 30.20 14.77 9.79
C VAL A 460 29.20 15.46 8.85
N THR A 461 29.64 16.16 7.80
CA THR A 461 28.67 16.78 6.87
C THR A 461 28.01 15.75 5.95
N THR A 462 28.66 14.64 5.59
CA THR A 462 27.97 13.55 4.86
C THR A 462 26.85 12.96 5.71
N LEU A 463 27.14 12.71 6.99
CA LEU A 463 26.14 12.28 7.97
C LEU A 463 25.02 13.33 8.14
N TYR A 464 25.35 14.61 8.25
CA TYR A 464 24.37 15.69 8.43
C TYR A 464 23.41 15.80 7.24
N TYR A 465 23.93 15.82 6.01
CA TYR A 465 23.09 15.85 4.81
C TYR A 465 22.26 14.58 4.66
N GLY A 466 22.85 13.40 4.94
CA GLY A 466 22.14 12.12 4.94
C GLY A 466 20.97 12.09 5.91
N LEU A 467 21.20 12.49 7.17
CA LEU A 467 20.17 12.57 8.21
C LEU A 467 19.10 13.62 7.86
N GLY A 468 19.48 14.76 7.31
CA GLY A 468 18.55 15.80 6.85
C GLY A 468 17.61 15.30 5.75
N MET A 469 18.16 14.59 4.74
CA MET A 469 17.37 13.97 3.67
C MET A 469 16.41 12.92 4.23
N ALA A 470 16.89 12.04 5.12
CA ALA A 470 16.07 11.01 5.73
C ALA A 470 14.94 11.61 6.59
N PHE A 471 15.24 12.61 7.40
CA PHE A 471 14.26 13.31 8.24
C PHE A 471 13.14 13.94 7.39
N LEU A 472 13.51 14.70 6.34
CA LEU A 472 12.53 15.34 5.45
C LEU A 472 11.71 14.31 4.67
N ALA A 473 12.32 13.19 4.25
CA ALA A 473 11.61 12.10 3.59
C ALA A 473 10.57 11.42 4.50
N ILE A 474 10.89 11.22 5.79
CA ILE A 474 9.94 10.69 6.78
C ILE A 474 8.84 11.72 7.04
N ALA A 475 9.22 12.98 7.26
CA ALA A 475 8.27 14.08 7.51
C ALA A 475 7.27 14.25 6.36
N ALA A 476 7.68 14.04 5.11
CA ALA A 476 6.80 14.18 3.95
C ALA A 476 5.57 13.27 4.00
N VAL A 477 5.67 12.09 4.62
CA VAL A 477 4.55 11.14 4.74
C VAL A 477 3.92 11.16 6.12
N SER A 478 4.70 11.35 7.19
CA SER A 478 4.20 11.28 8.57
C SER A 478 3.51 12.56 9.04
N LEU A 479 3.92 13.74 8.54
CA LEU A 479 3.46 15.02 9.06
C LEU A 479 1.93 15.21 8.99
N PRO A 480 1.22 14.85 7.90
CA PRO A 480 -0.23 14.94 7.88
C PRO A 480 -0.91 14.08 8.94
N TYR A 481 -0.32 12.93 9.28
CA TYR A 481 -0.84 12.04 10.32
C TYR A 481 -0.59 12.62 11.71
N ILE A 482 0.61 13.14 11.96
CA ILE A 482 0.98 13.81 13.23
C ILE A 482 0.07 15.00 13.49
N LEU A 483 -0.30 15.75 12.45
CA LEU A 483 -1.20 16.91 12.54
C LEU A 483 -2.69 16.53 12.54
N GLY A 484 -3.03 15.23 12.46
CA GLY A 484 -4.42 14.77 12.47
C GLY A 484 -5.25 15.19 11.24
N ILE A 485 -4.61 15.48 10.11
CA ILE A 485 -5.30 15.95 8.90
C ILE A 485 -6.06 14.79 8.25
N THR A 486 -7.39 14.85 8.28
CA THR A 486 -8.28 13.83 7.70
C THR A 486 -8.63 14.11 6.24
N ALA A 487 -8.76 15.38 5.86
CA ALA A 487 -9.12 15.80 4.51
C ALA A 487 -8.05 15.43 3.48
N LEU A 488 -8.47 14.75 2.40
CA LEU A 488 -7.57 14.22 1.37
C LEU A 488 -6.71 15.31 0.71
N PHE A 489 -7.34 16.36 0.21
CA PHE A 489 -6.63 17.39 -0.55
C PHE A 489 -5.67 18.18 0.35
N THR A 490 -6.05 18.45 1.60
CA THR A 490 -5.16 19.08 2.58
C THR A 490 -3.98 18.16 2.92
N ARG A 491 -4.23 16.86 3.08
CA ARG A 491 -3.19 15.85 3.30
C ARG A 491 -2.21 15.81 2.14
N LEU A 492 -2.70 15.63 0.91
CA LEU A 492 -1.87 15.61 -0.30
C LEU A 492 -1.11 16.93 -0.48
N GLY A 493 -1.76 18.07 -0.25
CA GLY A 493 -1.13 19.38 -0.32
C GLY A 493 0.04 19.52 0.65
N LEU A 494 -0.12 19.04 1.89
CA LEU A 494 0.97 19.04 2.87
C LEU A 494 2.11 18.08 2.47
N MET A 495 1.77 16.86 2.01
CA MET A 495 2.77 15.90 1.52
C MET A 495 3.59 16.49 0.37
N VAL A 496 2.92 17.12 -0.60
CA VAL A 496 3.58 17.80 -1.73
C VAL A 496 4.43 18.98 -1.25
N GLY A 497 3.92 19.80 -0.33
CA GLY A 497 4.66 20.92 0.24
C GLY A 497 5.98 20.49 0.90
N VAL A 498 5.94 19.45 1.73
CA VAL A 498 7.15 18.90 2.37
C VAL A 498 8.05 18.21 1.33
N ALA A 499 7.49 17.53 0.32
CA ALA A 499 8.26 16.94 -0.76
C ALA A 499 9.02 18.00 -1.60
N ILE A 500 8.45 19.20 -1.79
CA ILE A 500 9.15 20.32 -2.44
C ILE A 500 10.33 20.79 -1.58
N ILE A 501 10.14 20.91 -0.25
CA ILE A 501 11.22 21.26 0.68
C ILE A 501 12.33 20.19 0.65
N LEU A 502 11.96 18.91 0.66
CA LEU A 502 12.89 17.80 0.50
C LEU A 502 13.66 17.91 -0.82
N ALA A 503 12.99 18.15 -1.95
CA ALA A 503 13.64 18.28 -3.25
C ALA A 503 14.64 19.45 -3.26
N ALA A 504 14.28 20.61 -2.69
CA ALA A 504 15.19 21.75 -2.56
C ALA A 504 16.41 21.41 -1.70
N PHE A 505 16.20 20.75 -0.56
CA PHE A 505 17.29 20.30 0.31
C PHE A 505 18.18 19.25 -0.37
N MET A 506 17.61 18.30 -1.11
CA MET A 506 18.35 17.27 -1.86
C MET A 506 19.20 17.88 -2.96
N THR A 507 18.69 18.89 -3.68
CA THR A 507 19.47 19.65 -4.67
C THR A 507 20.72 20.24 -4.01
N TYR A 508 20.53 21.01 -2.93
CA TYR A 508 21.62 21.61 -2.17
C TYR A 508 22.60 20.58 -1.61
N ALA A 509 22.08 19.54 -0.94
CA ALA A 509 22.88 18.48 -0.34
C ALA A 509 23.72 17.73 -1.39
N SER A 510 23.12 17.37 -2.52
CA SER A 510 23.81 16.60 -3.57
C SER A 510 24.99 17.36 -4.19
N GLU A 511 24.83 18.66 -4.44
CA GLU A 511 25.89 19.52 -4.96
C GLU A 511 27.06 19.60 -3.95
N HIS A 512 26.75 19.94 -2.69
CA HIS A 512 27.74 20.07 -1.63
C HIS A 512 28.47 18.75 -1.34
N LEU A 513 27.75 17.62 -1.35
CA LEU A 513 28.33 16.30 -1.18
C LEU A 513 29.29 15.95 -2.31
N ALA A 514 28.91 16.15 -3.57
CA ALA A 514 29.79 15.85 -4.70
C ALA A 514 31.07 16.69 -4.69
N VAL A 515 30.94 18.00 -4.45
CA VAL A 515 32.11 18.89 -4.33
C VAL A 515 33.01 18.44 -3.18
N ARG A 516 32.44 18.14 -1.99
CA ARG A 516 33.22 17.68 -0.84
C ARG A 516 33.95 16.37 -1.10
N TRP A 517 33.27 15.38 -1.68
CA TRP A 517 33.87 14.08 -1.98
C TRP A 517 34.96 14.19 -3.04
N PHE A 518 34.81 15.09 -4.02
CA PHE A 518 35.85 15.41 -4.98
C PHE A 518 37.09 16.04 -4.32
N LEU A 519 36.88 17.06 -3.47
CA LEU A 519 37.96 17.73 -2.74
C LEU A 519 38.68 16.76 -1.80
N LYS A 520 37.95 15.90 -1.09
CA LYS A 520 38.52 14.82 -0.26
C LYS A 520 39.40 13.88 -1.08
N GLY A 521 39.01 13.58 -2.32
CA GLY A 521 39.84 12.82 -3.27
C GLY A 521 41.14 13.52 -3.63
N LEU A 522 41.14 14.85 -3.74
CA LEU A 522 42.36 15.64 -3.94
C LEU A 522 43.27 15.63 -2.69
N GLU A 523 42.66 15.65 -1.50
CA GLU A 523 43.35 15.72 -0.20
C GLU A 523 43.99 14.38 0.21
N ASP A 524 43.30 13.25 0.04
CA ASP A 524 43.74 11.90 0.48
C ASP A 524 45.06 11.42 -0.20
N ARG A 525 45.58 12.15 -1.20
CA ARG A 525 46.91 11.90 -1.78
C ARG A 525 48.05 12.48 -0.93
N ARG A 526 47.83 13.58 -0.19
CA ARG A 526 48.87 14.23 0.63
C ARG A 526 49.30 13.40 1.84
N ASP A 527 48.44 12.49 2.32
CA ASP A 527 48.68 11.63 3.48
C ASP A 527 49.03 10.18 3.07
N THR A 528 49.94 10.01 2.11
CA THR A 528 50.42 8.67 1.72
C THR A 528 51.44 8.11 2.71
N THR A 529 50.99 7.80 3.93
CA THR A 529 51.46 6.61 4.64
C THR A 529 50.27 5.87 5.28
N ARG A 530 49.91 4.74 4.65
CA ARG A 530 49.15 3.61 5.22
C ARG A 530 47.63 3.77 5.44
N SER A 531 46.83 3.38 4.45
CA SER A 531 46.02 2.13 4.44
C SER A 531 44.90 2.21 3.39
N ASN A 532 44.79 1.18 2.57
CA ASN A 532 43.71 1.02 1.59
C ASN A 532 42.47 0.45 2.27
N SER A 533 41.67 1.29 2.93
CA SER A 533 40.33 0.89 3.33
C SER A 533 39.31 2.02 3.19
N LEU A 534 38.58 2.01 2.08
CA LEU A 534 37.38 2.80 1.91
C LEU A 534 36.28 2.24 2.82
N CYS A 535 35.83 3.06 3.77
CA CYS A 535 34.66 2.77 4.59
C CYS A 535 33.39 2.97 3.73
N PHE A 536 32.64 1.91 3.47
CA PHE A 536 31.42 1.94 2.66
C PHE A 536 30.20 2.60 3.38
N LEU A 537 30.39 3.08 4.62
CA LEU A 537 29.31 3.52 5.52
C LEU A 537 29.54 4.92 6.14
N CYS A 538 30.43 5.74 5.57
CA CYS A 538 30.64 7.12 6.03
C CYS A 538 30.44 8.12 4.89
#